data_AF-A0A6P7SMD6-F1
#
_entry.id   AF-A0A6P7SMD6-F1
#
_cell.length_a   1.000
_cell.length_b   1.000
_cell.length_c   1.000
_cell.angle_alpha   90.00
_cell.angle_beta   90.00
_cell.angle_gamma   90.00
#
_symmetry.space_group_name_H-M   'P 1'
#
loop_
_entity.id
_entity.type
_entity.pdbx_description
1 polymer ?
#
loop_
_entity_poly.entity_id
_entity_poly.type
_entity_poly.pdbx_seq_one_letter_code
_entity_poly.pdbx_strand_id
1 'polypeptide(L)'
;MDSDFKCLLLLTEVQWLSKGKVLSRFIYLQTEICFFEAENSGFEFLNDENGVLKVAFLNDLFEKLNVLNLSLQGANENNITITGKLKSFTDKLELWIRKVKNSQLDCFSGVEAFSKQV
;
A
#
# COMPACT_ATOMS: atom_id res chain seq x y z
N MET A 1 -8.07 -9.86 -24.54
CA MET A 1 -7.63 -9.43 -23.21
C MET A 1 -7.02 -8.04 -23.38
N ASP A 2 -7.84 -6.99 -23.22
CA ASP A 2 -7.32 -5.63 -23.02
C ASP A 2 -7.01 -5.54 -21.53
N SER A 3 -5.77 -5.25 -21.16
CA SER A 3 -5.43 -4.99 -19.75
C SER A 3 -5.57 -3.49 -19.47
N ASP A 4 -6.16 -3.15 -18.32
CA ASP A 4 -6.36 -1.77 -17.87
C ASP A 4 -5.03 -1.03 -17.58
N PHE A 5 -3.90 -1.74 -17.60
CA PHE A 5 -2.58 -1.21 -17.26
C PHE A 5 -1.61 -1.29 -18.44
N LYS A 6 -1.57 -0.24 -19.27
CA LYS A 6 -0.71 -0.16 -20.48
C LYS A 6 0.69 0.44 -20.25
N CYS A 7 1.05 0.85 -19.02
CA CYS A 7 2.28 1.61 -18.75
C CYS A 7 3.09 1.12 -17.54
N LEU A 8 4.41 1.02 -17.66
CA LEU A 8 5.36 0.71 -16.57
C LEU A 8 5.48 1.89 -15.58
N LEU A 9 5.28 1.62 -14.29
CA LEU A 9 5.34 2.62 -13.20
C LEU A 9 6.75 2.92 -12.69
N LEU A 10 7.80 2.34 -13.29
CA LEU A 10 9.17 2.36 -12.76
C LEU A 10 9.86 3.74 -12.84
N LEU A 11 9.24 4.74 -13.48
CA LEU A 11 9.90 6.01 -13.86
C LEU A 11 9.53 7.22 -13.00
N THR A 12 8.97 7.06 -11.79
CA THR A 12 8.79 8.21 -10.89
C THR A 12 10.03 8.40 -10.01
N GLU A 13 10.62 9.60 -10.04
CA GLU A 13 11.80 9.98 -9.21
C GLU A 13 11.59 9.71 -7.70
N VAL A 14 10.33 9.64 -7.27
CA VAL A 14 9.95 9.21 -5.93
C VAL A 14 9.73 7.70 -5.90
N GLN A 15 10.74 6.97 -5.42
CA GLN A 15 10.76 5.49 -5.44
C GLN A 15 9.63 4.83 -4.64
N TRP A 16 9.13 5.45 -3.57
CA TRP A 16 8.07 4.84 -2.74
C TRP A 16 6.69 4.95 -3.39
N LEU A 17 6.52 5.97 -4.23
CA LEU A 17 5.33 6.26 -5.02
C LEU A 17 5.15 5.20 -6.12
N SER A 18 6.23 4.84 -6.81
CA SER A 18 6.24 3.73 -7.76
C SER A 18 6.06 2.39 -7.06
N LYS A 19 6.74 2.15 -5.93
CA LYS A 19 6.60 0.91 -5.13
C LYS A 19 5.15 0.68 -4.66
N GLY A 20 4.49 1.70 -4.12
CA GLY A 20 3.08 1.61 -3.71
C GLY A 20 2.17 1.24 -4.88
N LYS A 21 2.28 1.97 -6.00
CA LYS A 21 1.46 1.69 -7.20
C LYS A 21 1.74 0.33 -7.84
N VAL A 22 3.01 -0.13 -7.79
CA VAL A 22 3.38 -1.48 -8.23
C VAL A 22 2.72 -2.52 -7.33
N LEU A 23 2.72 -2.29 -6.00
CA LEU A 23 2.09 -3.21 -5.05
C LEU A 23 0.56 -3.26 -5.22
N SER A 24 -0.10 -2.13 -5.47
CA SER A 24 -1.56 -2.11 -5.73
C SER A 24 -1.91 -2.94 -6.97
N ARG A 25 -1.11 -2.80 -8.05
CA ARG A 25 -1.29 -3.62 -9.27
C ARG A 25 -0.96 -5.08 -9.06
N PHE A 26 0.06 -5.36 -8.25
CA PHE A 26 0.46 -6.71 -7.91
C PHE A 26 -0.65 -7.45 -7.15
N ILE A 27 -1.30 -6.79 -6.17
CA ILE A 27 -2.48 -7.32 -5.50
C ILE A 27 -3.63 -7.54 -6.48
N TYR A 28 -3.92 -6.55 -7.34
CA TYR A 28 -4.99 -6.64 -8.33
C TYR A 28 -4.82 -7.84 -9.28
N LEU A 29 -3.57 -8.18 -9.63
CA LEU A 29 -3.23 -9.28 -10.53
C LEU A 29 -2.79 -10.56 -9.79
N GLN A 30 -3.01 -10.67 -8.48
CA GLN A 30 -2.40 -11.77 -7.71
C GLN A 30 -2.84 -13.15 -8.22
N THR A 31 -4.08 -13.28 -8.69
CA THR A 31 -4.62 -14.55 -9.19
C THR A 31 -3.98 -14.94 -10.51
N GLU A 32 -3.82 -13.99 -11.43
CA GLU A 32 -3.14 -14.18 -12.71
C GLU A 32 -1.66 -14.47 -12.50
N ILE A 33 -1.01 -13.78 -11.56
CA ILE A 33 0.40 -13.99 -11.22
C ILE A 33 0.58 -15.40 -10.63
N CYS A 34 -0.25 -15.81 -9.66
CA CYS A 34 -0.18 -17.17 -9.11
C CYS A 34 -0.45 -18.25 -10.17
N PHE A 35 -1.34 -17.99 -11.13
CA PHE A 35 -1.60 -18.92 -12.24
C PHE A 35 -0.38 -19.04 -13.16
N PHE A 36 0.27 -17.93 -13.50
CA PHE A 36 1.40 -17.90 -14.43
C PHE A 36 2.72 -18.38 -13.79
N GLU A 37 2.89 -18.13 -12.50
CA GLU A 37 4.10 -18.44 -11.72
C GLU A 37 3.86 -19.58 -10.72
N ALA A 38 2.92 -20.50 -11.03
CA ALA A 38 2.51 -21.58 -10.13
C ALA A 38 3.65 -22.50 -9.66
N GLU A 39 4.76 -22.56 -10.42
CA GLU A 39 5.94 -23.38 -10.10
C GLU A 39 7.08 -22.58 -9.43
N ASN A 40 6.89 -21.28 -9.19
CA ASN A 40 7.91 -20.41 -8.63
C ASN A 40 7.72 -20.23 -7.12
N SER A 41 8.66 -20.78 -6.34
CA SER A 41 8.65 -20.71 -4.88
C SER A 41 8.72 -19.27 -4.33
N GLY A 42 9.07 -18.29 -5.16
CA GLY A 42 9.05 -16.87 -4.80
C GLY A 42 7.67 -16.31 -4.46
N PHE A 43 6.57 -16.96 -4.88
CA PHE A 43 5.19 -16.46 -4.70
C PHE A 43 4.35 -17.28 -3.72
N GLU A 44 4.95 -18.23 -2.99
CA GLU A 44 4.24 -19.08 -2.02
C GLU A 44 3.46 -18.26 -0.96
N PHE A 45 3.95 -17.07 -0.61
CA PHE A 45 3.27 -16.18 0.32
C PHE A 45 1.91 -15.65 -0.19
N LEU A 46 1.65 -15.67 -1.50
CA LEU A 46 0.34 -15.32 -2.05
C LEU A 46 -0.69 -16.45 -1.90
N ASN A 47 -0.23 -17.68 -1.63
CA ASN A 47 -1.10 -18.82 -1.34
C ASN A 47 -1.40 -18.94 0.17
N ASP A 48 -0.70 -18.19 1.02
CA ASP A 48 -0.93 -18.10 2.46
C ASP A 48 -1.77 -16.86 2.79
N GLU A 49 -2.88 -17.05 3.50
CA GLU A 49 -3.76 -15.96 3.95
C GLU A 49 -2.98 -14.87 4.69
N ASN A 50 -2.04 -15.26 5.54
CA ASN A 50 -1.22 -14.32 6.29
C ASN A 50 -0.22 -13.57 5.39
N GLY A 51 0.24 -14.18 4.30
CA GLY A 51 1.07 -13.51 3.31
C GLY A 51 0.28 -12.48 2.50
N VAL A 52 -0.93 -12.82 2.03
CA VAL A 52 -1.83 -11.87 1.35
C VAL A 52 -2.19 -10.70 2.27
N LEU A 53 -2.49 -10.96 3.54
CA LEU A 53 -2.77 -9.90 4.53
C LEU A 53 -1.59 -8.95 4.75
N LYS A 54 -0.35 -9.46 4.77
CA LYS A 54 0.86 -8.60 4.86
C LYS A 54 1.01 -7.71 3.64
N VAL A 55 0.75 -8.24 2.44
CA VAL A 55 0.82 -7.49 1.18
C VAL A 55 -0.27 -6.40 1.16
N ALA A 56 -1.49 -6.73 1.56
CA ALA A 56 -2.59 -5.77 1.70
C ALA A 56 -2.27 -4.65 2.70
N PHE A 57 -1.69 -4.99 3.84
CA PHE A 57 -1.25 -4.01 4.84
C PHE A 57 -0.18 -3.07 4.28
N LEU A 58 0.81 -3.62 3.57
CA LEU A 58 1.86 -2.82 2.93
C LEU A 58 1.26 -1.89 1.87
N ASN A 59 0.30 -2.35 1.07
CA ASN A 59 -0.37 -1.51 0.08
C ASN A 59 -1.06 -0.32 0.74
N ASP A 60 -1.91 -0.57 1.74
CA ASP A 60 -2.62 0.48 2.46
C ASP A 60 -1.66 1.48 3.13
N LEU A 61 -0.53 1.00 3.66
CA LEU A 61 0.51 1.87 4.23
C LEU A 61 1.18 2.72 3.17
N PHE A 62 1.54 2.13 2.02
CA PHE A 62 2.16 2.86 0.91
C PHE A 62 1.21 3.90 0.32
N GLU A 63 -0.10 3.64 0.24
CA GLU A 63 -1.08 4.63 -0.17
C GLU A 63 -1.09 5.84 0.76
N LYS A 64 -1.05 5.62 2.08
CA LYS A 64 -0.99 6.70 3.07
C LYS A 64 0.30 7.50 2.99
N LEU A 65 1.44 6.81 2.82
CA LEU A 65 2.74 7.45 2.60
C LEU A 65 2.76 8.24 1.30
N ASN A 66 2.10 7.74 0.25
CA ASN A 66 1.96 8.44 -1.01
C ASN A 66 1.16 9.75 -0.85
N VAL A 67 0.03 9.71 -0.14
CA VAL A 67 -0.76 10.91 0.17
C VAL A 67 0.08 11.94 0.92
N LEU A 68 0.83 11.51 1.94
CA LEU A 68 1.75 12.40 2.66
C LEU A 68 2.79 12.99 1.68
N ASN A 69 3.48 12.14 0.93
CA ASN A 69 4.55 12.57 0.04
C ASN A 69 4.06 13.57 -1.02
N LEU A 70 2.93 13.32 -1.67
CA LEU A 70 2.32 14.27 -2.61
C LEU A 70 1.99 15.59 -1.93
N SER A 71 1.49 15.55 -0.69
CA SER A 71 1.19 16.76 0.08
C SER A 71 2.45 17.56 0.43
N LEU A 72 3.62 16.93 0.52
CA LEU A 72 4.90 17.59 0.79
C LEU A 72 5.53 18.23 -0.45
N GLN A 73 5.12 17.81 -1.65
CA GLN A 73 5.62 18.31 -2.94
C GLN A 73 4.85 19.53 -3.47
N GLY A 74 3.91 20.07 -2.71
CA GLY A 74 3.14 21.24 -3.11
C GLY A 74 4.03 22.47 -3.31
N ALA A 75 3.76 23.25 -4.37
CA ALA A 75 4.55 24.44 -4.72
C ALA A 75 4.57 25.55 -3.64
N ASN A 76 3.68 25.47 -2.64
CA ASN A 76 3.53 26.46 -1.56
C ASN A 76 3.94 25.93 -0.18
N GLU A 77 4.66 24.81 -0.11
CA GLU A 77 5.11 24.26 1.17
C GLU A 77 6.28 25.06 1.75
N ASN A 78 6.22 25.33 3.06
CA ASN A 78 7.32 25.91 3.81
C ASN A 78 7.68 25.00 5.00
N ASN A 79 8.77 25.31 5.71
CA ASN A 79 9.25 24.45 6.79
C ASN A 79 8.20 24.26 7.90
N ILE A 80 7.38 25.27 8.19
CA ILE A 80 6.33 25.20 9.21
C ILE A 80 5.21 24.25 8.74
N THR A 81 4.78 24.33 7.47
CA THR A 81 3.73 23.44 6.95
C THR A 81 4.20 22.00 6.83
N ILE A 82 5.44 21.78 6.38
CA ILE A 82 6.07 20.45 6.27
C ILE A 82 6.17 19.79 7.64
N THR A 83 6.72 20.50 8.64
CA THR A 83 6.85 19.96 10.01
C THR A 83 5.49 19.66 10.63
N GLY A 84 4.48 20.51 10.42
CA GLY A 84 3.10 20.25 10.84
C GLY A 84 2.51 18.98 10.20
N LYS A 85 2.72 18.77 8.90
CA LYS A 85 2.26 17.56 8.18
C LYS A 85 2.95 16.29 8.68
N LEU A 86 4.27 16.34 8.88
CA LEU A 86 5.02 15.22 9.45
C LEU A 86 4.54 14.88 10.86
N LYS A 87 4.35 15.90 11.71
CA LYS A 87 3.84 15.69 13.07
C LYS A 87 2.43 15.07 13.06
N SER A 88 1.52 15.61 12.24
CA SER A 88 0.17 15.05 12.08
C SER A 88 0.21 13.61 11.56
N PHE A 89 1.14 13.27 10.67
CA PHE A 89 1.31 11.91 10.20
C PHE A 89 1.82 10.96 11.29
N THR A 90 2.78 11.39 12.11
CA THR A 90 3.23 10.63 13.29
C THR A 90 2.08 10.38 14.26
N ASP A 91 1.26 11.39 14.55
CA ASP A 91 0.11 11.25 15.44
C ASP A 91 -0.94 10.26 14.85
N LYS A 92 -1.11 10.27 13.51
CA LYS A 92 -1.95 9.27 12.81
C LYS A 92 -1.37 7.86 12.91
N LEU A 93 -0.05 7.69 12.79
CA LEU A 93 0.60 6.39 12.96
C LEU A 93 0.34 5.82 14.36
N GLU A 94 0.50 6.62 15.40
CA GLU A 94 0.18 6.23 16.78
C GLU A 94 -1.28 5.81 16.93
N LEU A 95 -2.20 6.58 16.34
CA LEU A 95 -3.62 6.25 16.32
C LEU A 95 -3.90 4.93 15.61
N TRP A 96 -3.31 4.70 14.43
CA TRP A 96 -3.49 3.47 13.66
C TRP A 96 -2.93 2.26 14.41
N ILE A 97 -1.76 2.38 15.04
CA ILE A 97 -1.18 1.33 15.90
C ILE A 97 -2.16 0.97 17.01
N ARG A 98 -2.75 1.96 17.69
CA ARG A 98 -3.73 1.72 18.76
C ARG A 98 -5.00 1.05 18.22
N LYS A 99 -5.51 1.47 17.05
CA LYS A 99 -6.68 0.86 16.41
C LYS A 99 -6.43 -0.60 16.04
N VAL A 100 -5.29 -0.90 15.41
CA VAL A 100 -4.90 -2.28 15.06
C VAL A 100 -4.78 -3.15 16.30
N LYS A 101 -4.20 -2.65 17.40
CA LYS A 101 -4.15 -3.38 18.69
C LYS A 101 -5.53 -3.68 19.27
N ASN A 102 -6.54 -2.87 18.93
CA ASN A 102 -7.94 -3.08 19.33
C ASN A 102 -8.75 -3.83 18.25
N SER A 103 -8.08 -4.46 17.28
CA SER A 103 -8.71 -5.17 16.14
C SER A 103 -9.62 -4.28 15.27
N GLN A 104 -9.40 -2.96 15.28
CA GLN A 104 -10.10 -2.01 14.43
C GLN A 104 -9.25 -1.75 13.17
N LEU A 105 -9.71 -2.30 12.03
CA LEU A 105 -9.01 -2.23 10.75
C LEU A 105 -9.64 -1.24 9.77
N ASP A 106 -10.56 -0.40 10.23
CA ASP A 106 -11.25 0.63 9.44
C ASP A 106 -10.32 1.62 8.72
N CYS A 107 -9.08 1.76 9.21
CA CYS A 107 -8.05 2.59 8.60
C CYS A 107 -7.27 1.89 7.47
N PHE A 108 -7.43 0.58 7.31
CA PHE A 108 -6.72 -0.28 6.37
C PHE A 108 -7.74 -1.08 5.56
N SER A 109 -8.36 -0.40 4.58
CA SER A 109 -9.45 -0.95 3.77
C SER A 109 -9.05 -2.18 2.95
N GLY A 110 -7.81 -2.24 2.45
CA GLY A 110 -7.30 -3.43 1.77
C GLY A 110 -7.25 -4.60 2.74
N VAL A 111 -6.67 -4.41 3.93
CA VAL A 111 -6.62 -5.45 4.97
C VAL A 111 -8.02 -5.89 5.38
N GLU A 112 -8.95 -4.95 5.58
CA GLU A 112 -10.33 -5.27 5.92
C GLU A 112 -11.03 -6.09 4.82
N ALA A 113 -10.83 -5.74 3.55
CA ALA A 113 -11.42 -6.45 2.42
C ALA A 113 -10.93 -7.90 2.34
N PHE A 114 -9.63 -8.15 2.52
CA PHE A 114 -9.07 -9.50 2.52
C PHE A 114 -9.43 -10.29 3.78
N SER A 115 -9.59 -9.64 4.93
CA SER A 115 -10.04 -10.31 6.17
C SER A 115 -11.50 -10.81 6.13
N LYS A 116 -12.31 -10.31 5.19
CA LYS A 116 -13.74 -10.70 5.02
C LYS A 116 -13.95 -11.76 3.93
N GLN A 117 -12.90 -12.12 3.19
CA GLN A 117 -12.94 -13.13 2.14
C GLN A 117 -12.57 -14.53 2.65
N VAL A 118 -12.14 -14.62 3.92
CA VAL A 118 -11.91 -15.83 4.71
C VAL A 118 -13.10 -16.05 5.64
#